data_AF-R0MJ55-F1
#
_entry.id   AF-R0MJ55-F1
#
_cell.length_a   1.000
_cell.length_b   1.000
_cell.length_c   1.000
_cell.angle_alpha   90.00
_cell.angle_beta   90.00
_cell.angle_gamma   90.00
#
_symmetry.space_group_name_H-M   'P 1'
#
loop_
_entity.id
_entity.type
_entity.pdbx_description
1 polymer ?
#
loop_
_entity_poly.entity_id
_entity_poly.type
_entity_poly.pdbx_seq_one_letter_code
_entity_poly.pdbx_strand_id
1 'polypeptide(L)'
;MFGLLNKNTKRLHSFGQISKFEDGKYTISYKDTNIFIITNHKFDLGDWVLLYGKFKNDVLHVRYIEKLIAVDIFILEKIANFLEENEKNENNK
;
A
#
# COMPACT_ATOMS: atom_id res chain seq x y z
N MET A 1 1.42 -8.28 8.66
CA MET A 1 2.09 -7.04 9.07
C MET A 1 1.62 -5.88 8.20
N PHE A 2 1.12 -4.82 8.82
CA PHE A 2 0.86 -3.52 8.18
C PHE A 2 2.16 -2.72 8.16
N GLY A 3 2.48 -2.07 7.04
CA GLY A 3 3.73 -1.34 6.88
C GLY A 3 3.70 -0.39 5.70
N LEU A 4 4.84 0.23 5.42
CA LEU A 4 4.99 1.11 4.27
C LEU A 4 4.94 0.34 2.95
N LEU A 5 4.68 1.09 1.89
CA LEU A 5 4.54 0.55 0.55
C LEU A 5 5.88 -0.08 0.09
N ASN A 6 5.94 -1.41 -0.05
CA ASN A 6 7.20 -2.14 -0.31
C ASN A 6 7.01 -3.35 -1.27
N LYS A 7 7.78 -3.36 -2.36
CA LYS A 7 7.76 -4.41 -3.41
C LYS A 7 8.44 -5.73 -3.04
N ASN A 8 9.31 -5.72 -2.03
CA ASN A 8 10.15 -6.88 -1.70
C ASN A 8 9.41 -7.93 -0.85
N THR A 9 8.12 -7.72 -0.57
CA THR A 9 7.32 -8.58 0.30
C THR A 9 6.46 -9.55 -0.53
N LYS A 10 6.22 -10.78 -0.04
CA LYS A 10 5.27 -11.70 -0.70
C LYS A 10 3.81 -11.25 -0.56
N ARG A 11 3.51 -10.53 0.52
CA ARG A 11 2.19 -10.00 0.85
C ARG A 11 2.39 -8.58 1.35
N LEU A 12 1.49 -7.68 0.93
CA LEU A 12 1.54 -6.29 1.33
C LEU A 12 0.24 -5.94 2.03
N HIS A 13 0.34 -5.30 3.20
CA HIS A 13 -0.75 -4.58 3.85
C HIS A 13 -0.23 -3.17 4.10
N SER A 14 -0.75 -2.19 3.35
CA SER A 14 -0.16 -0.85 3.30
C SER A 14 -1.20 0.18 2.87
N PHE A 15 -0.75 1.40 2.61
CA PHE A 15 -1.54 2.50 2.09
C PHE A 15 -0.77 3.26 1.01
N GLY A 16 -1.49 4.04 0.21
CA GLY A 16 -0.89 4.92 -0.78
C GLY A 16 -1.95 5.70 -1.55
N GLN A 17 -1.50 6.55 -2.47
CA GLN A 17 -2.36 7.38 -3.30
C GLN A 17 -2.50 6.79 -4.70
N ILE A 18 -3.72 6.75 -5.23
CA ILE A 18 -3.99 6.42 -6.63
C ILE A 18 -3.44 7.54 -7.50
N SER A 19 -2.38 7.27 -8.26
CA SER A 19 -1.65 8.29 -9.03
C SER A 19 -1.89 8.19 -10.53
N LYS A 20 -2.17 7.00 -11.06
CA LYS A 20 -2.38 6.75 -12.49
C LYS A 20 -3.34 5.58 -12.72
N PHE A 21 -4.00 5.58 -13.87
CA PHE A 21 -4.74 4.43 -14.40
C PHE A 21 -4.40 4.24 -15.88
N GLU A 22 -3.81 3.10 -16.22
CA GLU A 22 -3.33 2.76 -17.56
C GLU A 22 -3.38 1.23 -17.75
N ASP A 23 -3.71 0.76 -18.95
CA ASP A 23 -3.78 -0.67 -19.28
C ASP A 23 -4.60 -1.53 -18.30
N GLY A 24 -5.69 -0.98 -17.76
CA GLY A 24 -6.56 -1.66 -16.81
C GLY A 24 -5.96 -1.84 -15.41
N LYS A 25 -4.86 -1.14 -15.09
CA LYS A 25 -4.17 -1.19 -13.80
C LYS A 25 -4.13 0.20 -13.19
N TYR A 26 -4.26 0.25 -11.87
CA TYR A 26 -3.94 1.48 -11.14
C TYR A 26 -2.48 1.46 -10.71
N THR A 27 -1.88 2.64 -10.62
CA THR A 27 -0.63 2.84 -9.88
C THR A 27 -0.97 3.43 -8.52
N ILE A 28 -0.49 2.78 -7.46
CA ILE A 28 -0.46 3.33 -6.12
C ILE A 28 0.93 3.86 -5.84
N SER A 29 0.99 5.12 -5.43
CA SER A 29 2.20 5.85 -5.13
C SER A 29 2.25 6.25 -3.67
N TYR A 30 3.44 6.15 -3.09
CA TYR A 30 3.74 6.73 -1.79
C TYR A 30 5.22 7.13 -1.76
N LYS A 31 5.49 8.44 -1.66
CA LYS A 31 6.82 9.03 -1.84
C LYS A 31 7.46 8.53 -3.16
N ASP A 32 8.66 7.95 -3.10
CA ASP A 32 9.40 7.45 -4.25
C ASP A 32 8.99 6.03 -4.69
N THR A 33 8.05 5.40 -3.98
CA THR A 33 7.60 4.04 -4.28
C THR A 33 6.32 4.05 -5.10
N ASN A 34 6.32 3.30 -6.21
CA ASN A 34 5.17 3.12 -7.10
C ASN A 34 4.87 1.64 -7.31
N ILE A 35 3.64 1.18 -7.07
CA ILE A 35 3.21 -0.20 -7.27
C ILE A 35 2.03 -0.25 -8.23
N PHE A 36 2.08 -1.19 -9.18
CA PHE A 36 0.92 -1.51 -10.01
C PHE A 36 -0.03 -2.43 -9.26
N ILE A 37 -1.32 -2.09 -9.30
CA ILE A 37 -2.37 -2.88 -8.69
C ILE A 37 -3.44 -3.26 -9.72
N ILE A 38 -4.04 -4.42 -9.52
CA ILE A 38 -5.27 -4.84 -10.19
C ILE A 38 -6.34 -4.99 -9.11
N THR A 39 -7.48 -4.33 -9.32
CA THR A 39 -8.65 -4.35 -8.43
C THR A 39 -9.93 -4.21 -9.23
N ASN A 40 -11.03 -4.74 -8.71
CA ASN A 40 -12.37 -4.59 -9.29
C ASN A 40 -13.08 -3.31 -8.81
N HIS A 41 -12.49 -2.58 -7.88
CA HIS A 41 -13.01 -1.32 -7.36
C HIS A 41 -12.58 -0.16 -8.27
N LYS A 42 -13.44 0.85 -8.39
CA LYS A 42 -13.12 2.10 -9.09
C LYS A 42 -12.66 3.15 -8.08
N PHE A 43 -11.60 3.86 -8.42
CA PHE A 43 -11.05 4.96 -7.62
C PHE A 43 -10.76 6.15 -8.50
N ASP A 44 -10.82 7.34 -7.91
CA ASP A 44 -10.41 8.56 -8.57
C ASP A 44 -8.91 8.81 -8.39
N LEU A 45 -8.31 9.54 -9.33
CA LEU A 45 -6.92 10.00 -9.18
C LEU A 45 -6.83 10.93 -7.97
N GLY A 46 -5.83 10.70 -7.13
CA GLY A 46 -5.62 11.43 -5.88
C GLY A 46 -6.23 10.75 -4.65
N ASP A 47 -7.06 9.71 -4.82
CA ASP A 47 -7.62 8.96 -3.70
C ASP A 47 -6.53 8.27 -2.88
N TRP A 48 -6.57 8.47 -1.57
CA TRP A 48 -5.79 7.65 -0.64
C TRP A 48 -6.53 6.37 -0.33
N VAL A 49 -5.81 5.27 -0.33
CA VAL A 49 -6.37 3.93 -0.13
C VAL A 49 -5.54 3.14 0.86
N LEU A 50 -6.22 2.32 1.67
CA LEU A 50 -5.66 1.22 2.43
C LEU A 50 -5.83 -0.05 1.61
N LEU A 51 -4.83 -0.91 1.56
CA LEU A 51 -4.89 -2.12 0.74
C LEU A 51 -4.17 -3.31 1.35
N TYR A 52 -4.67 -4.50 1.01
CA TYR A 52 -4.03 -5.77 1.27
C TYR A 52 -4.03 -6.64 0.00
N GLY A 53 -2.89 -7.26 -0.29
CA GLY A 53 -2.74 -8.08 -1.48
C GLY A 53 -1.50 -8.98 -1.48
N LYS A 54 -1.31 -9.67 -2.60
CA LYS A 54 -0.13 -10.50 -2.86
C LYS A 54 0.49 -10.11 -4.18
N PHE A 55 1.82 -10.06 -4.23
CA PHE A 55 2.51 -9.83 -5.49
C PHE A 55 2.50 -11.09 -6.35
N LYS A 56 2.30 -10.90 -7.66
CA LYS A 56 2.48 -11.89 -8.70
C LYS A 56 3.06 -11.16 -9.92
N ASN A 57 4.28 -11.51 -10.32
CA ASN A 57 4.99 -10.89 -11.44
C ASN A 57 5.04 -9.35 -11.32
N ASP A 58 5.50 -8.84 -10.18
CA ASP A 58 5.61 -7.41 -9.86
C ASP A 58 4.31 -6.58 -9.85
N VAL A 59 3.17 -7.23 -10.05
CA VAL A 59 1.84 -6.63 -9.90
C VAL A 59 1.23 -7.11 -8.59
N LEU A 60 0.70 -6.18 -7.81
CA LEU A 60 -0.02 -6.50 -6.59
C LEU A 60 -1.48 -6.85 -6.94
N HIS A 61 -1.83 -8.12 -6.74
CA HIS A 61 -3.20 -8.58 -6.82
C HIS A 61 -3.90 -8.27 -5.50
N VAL A 62 -4.76 -7.26 -5.55
CA VAL A 62 -5.46 -6.72 -4.39
C VAL A 62 -6.56 -7.69 -3.96
N ARG A 63 -6.59 -8.03 -2.68
CA ARG A 63 -7.65 -8.83 -2.04
C ARG A 63 -8.61 -7.98 -1.23
N TYR A 64 -8.14 -6.85 -0.73
CA TYR A 64 -8.92 -5.87 0.00
C TYR A 64 -8.35 -4.49 -0.32
N ILE A 65 -9.23 -3.53 -0.57
CA ILE A 65 -8.86 -2.13 -0.77
C ILE A 65 -10.03 -1.25 -0.37
N GLU A 66 -9.73 -0.18 0.35
CA GLU A 66 -10.74 0.74 0.88
C GLU A 66 -10.22 2.18 0.77
N LYS A 67 -11.12 3.11 0.48
CA LYS A 67 -10.78 4.53 0.41
C LYS A 67 -10.58 5.08 1.82
N LEU A 68 -9.49 5.81 2.04
CA LEU A 68 -9.23 6.53 3.27
C LEU A 68 -9.84 7.93 3.18
N ILE A 69 -10.84 8.19 4.03
CA ILE A 69 -11.57 9.46 4.06
C ILE A 69 -11.21 10.19 5.35
N ALA A 70 -10.78 11.45 5.24
CA ALA A 70 -10.41 12.30 6.37
C ALA A 70 -9.32 11.72 7.28
N VAL A 71 -8.44 10.88 6.73
CA VAL A 71 -7.30 10.31 7.45
C VAL A 71 -6.07 11.19 7.27
N ASP A 72 -5.41 11.51 8.37
CA ASP A 72 -4.09 12.14 8.34
C ASP A 72 -3.03 11.10 7.95
N ILE A 73 -2.54 11.21 6.72
CA ILE A 73 -1.56 10.30 6.15
C ILE A 73 -0.21 10.37 6.87
N PHE A 74 0.16 11.53 7.42
CA PHE A 74 1.41 11.69 8.15
C PHE A 74 1.37 10.93 9.48
N ILE A 75 0.21 10.92 10.16
CA ILE A 75 0.01 10.08 11.35
C ILE A 75 0.05 8.59 10.97
N LEU A 76 -0.62 8.21 9.88
CA LEU A 76 -0.63 6.82 9.42
C LEU A 76 0.77 6.30 9.08
N GLU A 77 1.59 7.13 8.45
CA GLU A 77 3.01 6.87 8.21
C GLU A 77 3.77 6.60 9.51
N LYS A 78 3.63 7.46 10.51
CA LYS A 78 4.30 7.29 11.80
C LYS A 78 3.95 5.97 12.46
N ILE A 79 2.66 5.58 12.40
CA ILE A 79 2.19 4.30 12.93
C ILE A 79 2.82 3.14 12.16
N ALA A 80 2.83 3.19 10.82
CA ALA A 80 3.45 2.15 10.00
C ALA A 80 4.95 1.98 10.30
N ASN A 81 5.69 3.08 10.42
CA ASN A 81 7.11 3.07 10.77
C ASN A 81 7.35 2.46 12.16
N PHE A 82 6.59 2.90 13.16
CA PHE A 82 6.70 2.37 14.52
C PHE A 82 6.45 0.86 14.56
N LEU A 83 5.45 0.36 13.84
CA LEU A 83 5.16 -1.07 13.77
C LEU A 83 6.30 -1.84 13.07
N GLU A 84 6.86 -1.29 11.98
CA GLU A 84 8.00 -1.90 11.28
C GLU A 84 9.28 -2.00 12.13
N GLU A 85 9.57 -0.96 12.92
CA GLU A 85 10.74 -0.94 13.80
C GLU A 85 10.62 -1.97 14.93
N ASN A 86 9.45 -2.08 15.56
CA ASN A 86 9.22 -3.09 16.60
C ASN A 86 9.29 -4.52 16.03
N GLU A 87 8.75 -4.72 14.82
CA GLU A 87 8.89 -5.93 13.98
C GLU A 87 10.34 -6.48 13.95
N LYS A 88 11.26 -5.59 13.57
CA LYS A 88 12.68 -5.92 13.40
C LYS A 88 13.37 -6.24 14.72
N ASN A 89 12.96 -5.58 15.80
CA ASN A 89 13.56 -5.78 17.12
C ASN A 89 13.14 -7.10 17.77
N GLU A 90 11.94 -7.61 17.48
CA GLU A 90 11.48 -8.91 17.95
C GLU A 90 12.15 -10.08 17.21
N ASN A 91 12.37 -9.96 15.90
CA ASN A 91 13.00 -11.01 15.09
C ASN A 91 14.53 -11.13 15.26
N ASN A 92 15.17 -10.16 15.93
CA ASN A 92 16.61 -10.15 16.22
C ASN A 92 16.95 -10.59 17.66
N LYS A 93 15.97 -11.08 18.42
CA LYS A 93 16.15 -11.69 19.75
C LYS A 93 15.95 -13.19 19.68
#